data_AF-A0A329TKZ0-F1
#
_entry.id   AF-A0A329TKZ0-F1
#
_cell.length_a   1.000
_cell.length_b   1.000
_cell.length_c   1.000
_cell.angle_alpha   90.00
_cell.angle_beta   90.00
_cell.angle_gamma   90.00
#
_symmetry.space_group_name_H-M   'P 1'
#
loop_
_entity.id
_entity.type
_entity.pdbx_description
1 polymer ?
#
loop_
_entity_poly.entity_id
_entity_poly.type
_entity_poly.pdbx_seq_one_letter_code
_entity_poly.pdbx_strand_id
1 'polypeptide(L)'
;MDNNLSSVHTAAEIADMLLTIDDIQMILRTAPFDEDTARQKICETNAKHPDNKMIWNLLHANVPSGVSIQQASKENLYQDLQWKAYYLEAKILGKSVDEMRKDLQNQ
;
A
#
# COMPACT_ATOMS: atom_id res chain seq x y z
N MET A 1 10.20 4.84 28.98
CA MET A 1 8.78 4.41 28.81
C MET A 1 8.26 4.65 27.39
N ASP A 2 8.94 5.45 26.56
CA ASP A 2 8.45 5.88 25.24
C ASP A 2 8.49 4.81 24.14
N ASN A 3 9.39 3.82 24.22
CA ASN A 3 9.51 2.77 23.21
C ASN A 3 8.29 1.85 23.11
N ASN A 4 7.59 1.60 24.22
CA ASN A 4 6.41 0.72 24.23
C ASN A 4 5.23 1.35 23.48
N LEU A 5 5.03 2.67 23.61
CA LEU A 5 4.01 3.39 22.85
C LEU A 5 4.34 3.46 21.36
N SER A 6 5.62 3.68 21.01
CA SER A 6 6.08 3.65 19.62
C SER A 6 5.86 2.28 18.97
N SER A 7 6.15 1.19 19.70
CA SER A 7 6.01 -0.17 19.16
C SER A 7 4.54 -0.57 18.94
N VAL A 8 3.66 -0.23 19.88
CA VAL A 8 2.20 -0.45 19.74
C VAL A 8 1.63 0.33 18.55
N HIS A 9 2.09 1.57 18.34
CA HIS A 9 1.70 2.36 17.17
C HIS A 9 2.15 1.69 15.87
N THR A 10 3.42 1.25 15.78
CA THR A 10 3.93 0.54 14.61
C THR A 10 3.14 -0.74 14.33
N ALA A 11 2.78 -1.50 15.36
CA ALA A 11 1.98 -2.73 15.22
C ALA A 11 0.58 -2.44 14.68
N ALA A 12 -0.08 -1.39 15.17
CA ALA A 12 -1.40 -0.97 14.67
C ALA A 12 -1.35 -0.53 13.21
N GLU A 13 -0.32 0.23 12.81
CA GLU A 13 -0.10 0.62 11.42
C GLU A 13 0.14 -0.59 10.51
N ILE A 14 0.96 -1.56 10.94
CA ILE A 14 1.21 -2.79 10.18
C ILE A 14 -0.10 -3.57 10.00
N ALA A 15 -0.92 -3.67 11.04
CA ALA A 15 -2.22 -4.34 10.95
C ALA A 15 -3.18 -3.66 9.95
N ASP A 16 -3.29 -2.32 9.96
CA ASP A 16 -4.11 -1.59 8.97
C ASP A 16 -3.60 -1.78 7.53
N MET A 17 -2.28 -1.83 7.34
CA MET A 17 -1.69 -2.11 6.02
C MET A 17 -1.99 -3.55 5.56
N LEU A 18 -1.90 -4.54 6.44
CA LEU A 18 -2.24 -5.93 6.13
C LEU A 18 -3.71 -6.07 5.74
N LEU A 19 -4.64 -5.44 6.48
CA LEU A 19 -6.05 -5.40 6.12
C LEU A 19 -6.28 -4.76 4.74
N THR A 20 -5.55 -3.68 4.45
CA THR A 20 -5.63 -3.02 3.14
C THR A 20 -5.12 -3.93 2.02
N ILE A 21 -4.04 -4.69 2.24
CA ILE A 21 -3.52 -5.69 1.30
C ILE A 21 -4.56 -6.79 1.07
N ASP A 22 -5.17 -7.33 2.13
CA ASP A 22 -6.16 -8.39 2.03
C ASP A 22 -7.39 -7.96 1.21
N ASP A 23 -7.89 -6.74 1.46
CA ASP A 23 -8.98 -6.17 0.67
C ASP A 23 -8.60 -6.02 -0.81
N ILE A 24 -7.38 -5.55 -1.11
CA ILE A 24 -6.87 -5.44 -2.48
C ILE A 24 -6.81 -6.82 -3.13
N GLN A 25 -6.26 -7.83 -2.44
CA GLN A 25 -6.17 -9.20 -2.94
C GLN A 25 -7.56 -9.79 -3.19
N MET A 26 -8.55 -9.48 -2.35
CA MET A 26 -9.93 -9.89 -2.55
C MET A 26 -10.49 -9.29 -3.85
N ILE A 27 -10.32 -7.99 -4.09
CA ILE A 27 -10.77 -7.32 -5.33
C ILE A 27 -10.11 -7.94 -6.56
N LEU A 28 -8.80 -8.19 -6.52
CA LEU A 28 -8.05 -8.79 -7.63
C LEU A 28 -8.52 -10.22 -7.97
N ARG A 29 -9.02 -10.97 -6.97
CA ARG A 29 -9.54 -12.35 -7.15
C ARG A 29 -11.02 -12.40 -7.55
N THR A 30 -11.77 -11.31 -7.40
CA THR A 30 -13.20 -11.26 -7.73
C THR A 30 -13.43 -11.39 -9.24
N ALA A 31 -14.38 -12.26 -9.62
CA ALA A 31 -14.77 -12.49 -11.00
C ALA A 31 -16.31 -12.33 -11.18
N PRO A 32 -16.78 -11.45 -12.09
CA PRO A 32 -15.98 -10.55 -12.92
C PRO A 32 -15.28 -9.47 -12.07
N PHE A 33 -14.14 -8.97 -12.56
CA PHE A 33 -13.43 -7.87 -11.91
C PHE A 33 -14.32 -6.63 -11.86
N ASP A 34 -14.53 -6.09 -10.67
CA ASP A 34 -15.34 -4.90 -10.43
C ASP A 34 -14.45 -3.65 -10.51
N GLU A 35 -14.57 -2.92 -11.63
CA GLU A 35 -13.80 -1.70 -11.87
C GLU A 35 -14.16 -0.55 -10.92
N ASP A 36 -15.42 -0.43 -10.49
CA ASP A 36 -15.86 0.65 -9.62
C ASP A 36 -15.31 0.45 -8.21
N THR A 37 -15.41 -0.78 -7.70
CA THR A 37 -14.79 -1.16 -6.43
C THR A 37 -13.26 -0.99 -6.47
N ALA A 38 -12.62 -1.34 -7.59
CA ALA A 38 -11.18 -1.12 -7.78
C ALA A 38 -10.80 0.35 -7.75
N ARG A 39 -11.54 1.22 -8.47
CA ARG A 39 -11.33 2.68 -8.48
C ARG A 39 -11.48 3.27 -7.08
N GLN A 40 -12.52 2.85 -6.34
CA GLN A 40 -12.73 3.29 -4.97
C GLN A 40 -11.54 2.88 -4.09
N LYS A 41 -11.12 1.62 -4.11
CA LYS A 41 -10.01 1.14 -3.29
C LYS A 41 -8.69 1.84 -3.64
N ILE A 42 -8.43 2.11 -4.92
CA ILE A 42 -7.25 2.89 -5.35
C ILE A 42 -7.26 4.28 -4.73
N CYS A 43 -8.39 4.99 -4.78
CA CYS A 43 -8.55 6.32 -4.17
C CYS A 43 -8.33 6.29 -2.65
N GLU A 44 -8.96 5.34 -1.95
CA GLU A 44 -8.79 5.15 -0.51
C GLU A 44 -7.33 4.89 -0.13
N THR A 45 -6.67 3.97 -0.85
CA THR A 45 -5.26 3.63 -0.61
C THR A 45 -4.34 4.81 -0.88
N ASN A 46 -4.61 5.59 -1.93
CA ASN A 46 -3.86 6.82 -2.23
C ASN A 46 -4.02 7.88 -1.13
N ALA A 47 -5.20 8.00 -0.54
CA ALA A 47 -5.45 8.92 0.56
C ALA A 47 -4.74 8.49 1.85
N LYS A 48 -4.77 7.18 2.18
CA LYS A 48 -4.09 6.62 3.36
C LYS A 48 -2.56 6.60 3.23
N HIS A 49 -2.04 6.36 2.03
CA HIS A 49 -0.61 6.17 1.78
C HIS A 49 -0.14 7.03 0.60
N PRO A 50 -0.17 8.38 0.71
CA PRO A 50 0.12 9.27 -0.42
C PRO A 50 1.52 9.09 -1.00
N ASP A 51 2.46 8.57 -0.21
CA ASP A 51 3.83 8.26 -0.61
C ASP A 51 3.92 7.12 -1.65
N ASN A 52 2.92 6.24 -1.76
CA ASN A 52 2.89 5.19 -2.79
C ASN A 52 3.02 5.77 -4.22
N LYS A 53 2.37 6.92 -4.46
CA LYS A 53 2.39 7.60 -5.76
C LYS A 53 3.76 8.20 -6.07
N MET A 54 4.41 8.76 -5.05
CA MET A 54 5.76 9.31 -5.19
C MET A 54 6.77 8.19 -5.51
N ILE A 55 6.69 7.06 -4.81
CA ILE A 55 7.57 5.91 -5.05
C ILE A 55 7.32 5.30 -6.43
N TRP A 56 6.06 5.20 -6.86
CA TRP A 56 5.75 4.78 -8.23
C TRP A 56 6.44 5.65 -9.27
N ASN A 57 6.28 6.97 -9.16
CA ASN A 57 6.87 7.93 -10.08
C ASN A 57 8.40 7.90 -10.07
N LEU A 58 9.01 7.61 -8.91
CA LEU A 58 10.46 7.45 -8.78
C LEU A 58 10.96 6.22 -9.54
N LEU A 59 10.27 5.09 -9.42
CA LEU A 59 10.68 3.82 -10.05
C LEU A 59 10.28 3.72 -11.52
N HIS A 60 9.23 4.43 -11.93
CA HIS A 60 8.62 4.35 -13.26
C HIS A 60 8.59 5.71 -13.98
N ALA A 61 9.62 6.54 -13.79
CA ALA A 61 9.70 7.93 -14.28
C ALA A 61 9.41 8.13 -15.79
N ASN A 62 9.48 7.06 -16.60
CA ASN A 62 9.21 7.08 -18.04
C ASN A 62 7.80 6.59 -18.44
N VAL A 63 6.92 6.29 -17.48
CA VAL A 63 5.53 5.90 -17.75
C VAL A 63 4.63 7.12 -17.57
N PRO A 64 3.98 7.65 -18.63
CA PRO A 64 3.09 8.79 -18.49
C PRO A 64 1.94 8.46 -17.53
N SER A 65 1.90 9.12 -16.37
CA SER A 65 0.82 8.96 -15.36
C SER A 65 -0.46 9.73 -15.73
N GLY A 66 -0.76 9.80 -17.04
CA GLY A 66 -1.78 10.70 -17.59
C GLY A 66 -3.20 10.14 -17.62
N VAL A 67 -3.40 8.86 -17.31
CA VAL A 67 -4.74 8.27 -17.34
C VAL A 67 -5.44 8.54 -16.01
N SER A 68 -6.52 9.33 -16.05
CA SER A 68 -7.39 9.53 -14.88
C SER A 68 -7.85 8.19 -14.33
N ILE A 69 -7.87 8.03 -13.00
CA ILE A 69 -8.42 6.84 -12.34
C ILE A 69 -9.85 6.58 -12.80
N GLN A 70 -10.61 7.57 -13.28
CA GLN A 70 -11.97 7.35 -13.80
C GLN A 70 -12.02 6.79 -15.23
N GLN A 71 -10.93 6.95 -15.99
CA GLN A 71 -10.83 6.52 -17.39
C GLN A 71 -9.85 5.36 -17.58
N ALA A 72 -9.22 4.89 -16.50
CA ALA A 72 -8.29 3.78 -16.54
C ALA A 72 -9.01 2.51 -17.02
N SER A 73 -8.36 1.76 -17.93
CA SER A 73 -8.82 0.44 -18.33
C SER A 73 -8.79 -0.53 -17.15
N LYS A 74 -9.55 -1.62 -17.24
CA LYS A 74 -9.47 -2.76 -16.33
C LYS A 74 -8.02 -3.18 -16.04
N GLU A 75 -7.18 -3.31 -17.07
CA GLU A 75 -5.78 -3.72 -16.91
C GLU A 75 -4.99 -2.70 -16.09
N ASN A 76 -5.17 -1.40 -16.36
CA ASN A 76 -4.50 -0.35 -15.60
C ASN A 76 -4.93 -0.34 -14.13
N LEU A 77 -6.22 -0.55 -13.84
CA LEU A 77 -6.71 -0.66 -12.47
C LEU A 77 -6.14 -1.90 -11.75
N TYR A 78 -6.04 -3.02 -12.45
CA TYR A 78 -5.47 -4.25 -11.92
C TYR A 78 -4.00 -4.07 -11.56
N GLN A 79 -3.21 -3.48 -12.46
CA GLN A 79 -1.79 -3.18 -12.23
C GLN A 79 -1.59 -2.17 -11.08
N ASP A 80 -2.43 -1.13 -10.98
CA ASP A 80 -2.35 -0.15 -9.90
C ASP A 80 -2.62 -0.80 -8.52
N LEU A 81 -3.64 -1.66 -8.43
CA LEU A 81 -3.92 -2.46 -7.24
C LEU A 81 -2.76 -3.42 -6.88
N GLN A 82 -2.19 -4.12 -7.86
CA GLN A 82 -1.02 -4.98 -7.63
C GLN A 82 0.18 -4.19 -7.11
N TRP A 83 0.46 -3.03 -7.70
CA TRP A 83 1.51 -2.14 -7.23
C TRP A 83 1.28 -1.71 -5.78
N LYS A 84 0.05 -1.32 -5.44
CA LYS A 84 -0.32 -0.90 -4.09
C LYS A 84 -0.09 -2.00 -3.06
N ALA A 85 -0.51 -3.23 -3.36
CA ALA A 85 -0.26 -4.37 -2.48
C ALA A 85 1.24 -4.59 -2.28
N TYR A 86 2.02 -4.64 -3.37
CA TYR A 86 3.48 -4.81 -3.31
C TYR A 86 4.17 -3.70 -2.50
N TYR A 87 3.78 -2.45 -2.72
CA TYR A 87 4.33 -1.31 -2.00
C TYR A 87 4.04 -1.40 -0.48
N LEU A 88 2.83 -1.80 -0.09
CA LEU A 88 2.47 -1.96 1.32
C LEU A 88 3.24 -3.11 1.99
N GLU A 89 3.41 -4.23 1.30
CA GLU A 89 4.26 -5.34 1.77
C GLU A 89 5.69 -4.87 2.04
N ALA A 90 6.29 -4.12 1.10
CA ALA A 90 7.62 -3.55 1.26
C ALA A 90 7.70 -2.56 2.43
N LYS A 91 6.66 -1.73 2.63
CA LYS A 91 6.58 -0.77 3.74
C LYS A 91 6.47 -1.46 5.10
N ILE A 92 5.69 -2.54 5.20
CA ILE A 92 5.59 -3.37 6.42
C ILE A 92 6.95 -3.97 6.76
N LEU A 93 7.67 -4.51 5.78
CA LEU A 93 9.01 -5.07 5.99
C LEU A 93 9.98 -4.00 6.51
N GLY A 94 9.99 -2.81 5.91
CA GLY A 94 10.80 -1.68 6.37
C GLY A 94 10.53 -1.32 7.84
N LYS A 95 9.25 -1.16 8.20
CA LYS A 95 8.83 -0.89 9.58
C LYS A 95 9.25 -1.99 10.55
N SER A 96 9.11 -3.25 10.15
CA SER A 96 9.47 -4.42 10.99
C SER A 96 10.98 -4.45 11.26
N VAL A 97 11.80 -4.18 10.24
CA VAL A 97 13.27 -4.07 10.39
C VAL A 97 13.66 -2.90 11.29
N ASP A 98 12.98 -1.76 11.19
CA ASP A 98 13.25 -0.62 12.06
C ASP A 98 12.93 -0.92 13.53
N GLU A 99 11.86 -1.65 13.84
CA GLU A 99 11.57 -2.11 15.20
C GLU A 99 12.63 -3.10 15.72
N MET A 100 13.06 -4.07 14.89
CA MET A 100 14.17 -4.98 15.26
C MET A 100 15.47 -4.21 15.57
N ARG A 101 15.77 -3.16 14.80
CA ARG A 101 16.93 -2.31 15.05
C ARG A 101 16.81 -1.57 16.37
N LYS A 102 15.64 -0.99 16.68
CA LYS A 102 15.39 -0.31 17.96
C LYS A 102 15.53 -1.28 19.12
N ASP A 103 14.96 -2.48 19.02
CA ASP A 103 15.06 -3.50 20.07
C ASP A 103 16.52 -3.84 20.38
N LEU A 104 17.34 -4.09 19.33
CA LEU A 104 18.77 -4.34 19.47
C LEU A 104 19.55 -3.18 20.11
N GLN A 105 19.18 -1.93 19.82
CA GLN A 105 19.85 -0.74 20.38
C GLN A 105 19.47 -0.43 21.84
N ASN A 106 18.35 -0.98 22.33
CA ASN A 106 17.90 -0.81 23.70
C ASN A 106 18.34 -1.95 24.64
N GLN A 107 19.14 -2.89 24.13
CA GLN A 107 19.87 -3.90 24.93
C GLN A 107 21.20 -3.32 25.44
#